data_AF-A0A7X5VC45-F1
#
_entry.id   AF-A0A7X5VC45-F1
#
_cell.length_a   1.000
_cell.length_b   1.000
_cell.length_c   1.000
_cell.angle_alpha   90.00
_cell.angle_beta   90.00
_cell.angle_gamma   90.00
#
_symmetry.space_group_name_H-M   'P 1'
#
loop_
_entity.id
_entity.type
_entity.pdbx_description
1 polymer ?
#
loop_
_entity_poly.entity_id
_entity_poly.type
_entity_poly.pdbx_seq_one_letter_code
_entity_poly.pdbx_strand_id
1 'polypeptide(L)' 'MFVDGCFWHGCPEHATSPRHNGVWWAEKLRRNVERDRETDSLLVDAGWTVVRIWEHEDPDLATQRVVRALTEATGSGDCT' A
#
# COMPACT_ATOMS: atom_id res chain seq x y z
N MET A 1 1.17 -8.40 -0.39
CA MET A 1 0.19 -7.52 0.29
C MET A 1 0.94 -6.66 1.30
N PHE A 2 0.58 -5.39 1.41
CA PHE A 2 1.18 -4.44 2.36
C PHE A 2 0.10 -3.87 3.28
N VAL A 3 0.48 -3.56 4.53
CA VAL A 3 -0.35 -2.81 5.48
C VAL A 3 0.39 -1.51 5.80
N ASP A 4 -0.21 -0.40 5.41
CA ASP A 4 0.41 0.91 5.45
C ASP A 4 -0.03 1.67 6.70
N GLY A 5 0.94 1.99 7.54
CA GLY A 5 0.73 2.91 8.64
C GLY A 5 0.44 4.32 8.14
N CYS A 6 -0.60 4.97 8.68
CA CYS A 6 -1.10 6.24 8.16
C CYS A 6 -0.05 7.34 8.20
N PHE A 7 0.70 7.37 9.29
CA PHE A 7 1.77 8.33 9.51
C PHE A 7 2.93 8.12 8.53
N TRP A 8 3.34 6.87 8.31
CA TRP A 8 4.59 6.54 7.60
C TRP A 8 4.48 6.64 6.09
N HIS A 9 3.28 6.37 5.55
CA HIS A 9 3.04 6.20 4.12
C HIS A 9 2.11 7.29 3.54
N GLY A 10 1.83 8.35 4.31
CA GLY A 10 1.09 9.52 3.81
C GLY A 10 -0.37 9.23 3.51
N CYS A 11 -1.09 8.65 4.48
CA CYS A 11 -2.52 8.37 4.35
C CYS A 11 -3.33 9.63 3.97
N PRO A 12 -4.25 9.53 2.99
CA PRO A 12 -5.05 10.68 2.56
C PRO A 12 -5.98 11.24 3.65
N GLU A 13 -6.35 10.42 4.64
CA GLU A 13 -7.29 10.80 5.71
C GLU A 13 -6.59 11.18 7.02
N HIS A 14 -5.57 10.41 7.41
CA HIS A 14 -4.97 10.47 8.74
C HIS A 14 -3.50 10.93 8.76
N ALA A 15 -2.91 11.29 7.60
CA ALA A 15 -1.54 11.78 7.59
C ALA A 15 -1.39 13.01 8.49
N THR A 16 -0.31 13.03 9.26
CA THR A 16 0.03 14.15 10.14
C THR A 16 1.44 14.63 9.85
N SER A 17 1.68 15.92 10.09
CA SER A 17 3.00 16.54 9.92
C SER A 17 3.60 16.89 11.29
N PRO A 18 4.71 16.24 11.69
CA PRO A 18 5.38 16.57 12.94
C PRO A 18 5.90 18.01 12.96
N ARG A 19 5.68 18.72 14.08
CA ARG A 19 6.14 20.11 14.24
C ARG A 19 7.65 20.22 14.48
N HIS A 20 8.22 19.33 15.29
CA HIS A 20 9.66 19.29 15.53
C HIS A 20 10.36 18.57 14.38
N ASN A 21 11.45 19.15 13.88
CA ASN A 21 12.21 18.66 12.73
C ASN A 21 11.35 18.48 11.46
N GLY A 22 10.37 19.38 11.25
CA GLY A 22 9.36 19.25 10.20
C GLY A 22 9.91 19.08 8.78
N VAL A 23 10.99 19.80 8.42
CA VAL A 23 11.64 19.66 7.10
C VAL A 23 12.19 18.25 6.89
N TRP A 24 12.86 17.71 7.91
CA TRP A 24 13.41 16.35 7.86
C TRP A 24 12.29 15.31 7.76
N TRP A 25 11.22 15.49 8.54
CA TRP A 25 10.07 14.60 8.50
C TRP A 25 9.34 14.64 7.17
N ALA A 26 9.11 15.84 6.61
CA ALA A 26 8.49 15.98 5.30
C ALA A 26 9.30 15.25 4.22
N GLU A 27 10.62 15.42 4.20
CA GLU A 27 11.48 14.72 3.24
C GLU A 27 11.49 13.20 3.47
N LYS A 28 11.54 12.75 4.73
CA LYS A 28 11.49 11.32 5.06
C LYS A 28 10.18 10.67 4.61
N LEU A 29 9.04 11.28 4.95
CA LEU A 29 7.73 10.77 4.58
C LEU A 29 7.54 10.79 3.05
N ARG A 30 7.99 11.85 2.37
CA ARG A 30 8.00 11.92 0.90
C ARG A 30 8.78 10.76 0.28
N ARG A 31 9.98 10.46 0.78
CA ARG A 31 10.80 9.33 0.30
C ARG A 31 10.17 7.96 0.58
N ASN A 32 9.44 7.82 1.68
CA ASN A 32 8.70 6.58 1.93
C ASN A 32 7.64 6.35 0.85
N VAL A 33 6.81 7.37 0.57
CA VAL A 33 5.77 7.30 -0.47
C VAL A 33 6.38 7.06 -1.86
N GLU A 34 7.52 7.69 -2.16
CA GLU A 34 8.25 7.46 -3.42
C GLU A 34 8.70 6.00 -3.53
N ARG A 35 9.32 5.45 -2.47
CA ARG A 35 9.73 4.04 -2.43
C ARG A 35 8.54 3.08 -2.54
N ASP A 36 7.39 3.41 -1.94
CA ASP A 36 6.18 2.60 -2.05
C ASP A 36 5.75 2.47 -3.52
N ARG A 37 5.71 3.59 -4.24
CA ARG A 37 5.36 3.62 -5.68
C ARG A 37 6.36 2.86 -6.53
N GLU A 38 7.66 3.02 -6.26
CA GLU A 38 8.71 2.26 -6.96
C GLU A 38 8.53 0.75 -6.73
N THR A 39 8.25 0.35 -5.49
CA THR A 39 8.04 -1.06 -5.13
C THR A 39 6.80 -1.62 -5.80
N ASP A 40 5.69 -0.86 -5.82
CA ASP A 40 4.45 -1.24 -6.49
C ASP A 40 4.69 -1.44 -7.99
N SER A 41 5.38 -0.50 -8.66
CA SER A 41 5.73 -0.64 -10.08
C SER A 41 6.58 -1.87 -10.36
N LEU A 42 7.65 -2.10 -9.58
CA LEU A 42 8.52 -3.26 -9.75
C LEU A 42 7.78 -4.60 -9.57
N LEU A 43 6.86 -4.65 -8.61
CA LEU A 43 6.06 -5.84 -8.36
C LEU A 43 5.05 -6.09 -9.50
N VAL A 44 4.36 -5.05 -9.96
CA VAL A 44 3.43 -5.14 -11.09
C VAL A 44 4.16 -5.56 -12.37
N ASP A 45 5.33 -4.97 -12.65
CA ASP A 45 6.16 -5.32 -13.82
C ASP A 45 6.65 -6.78 -13.76
N ALA A 46 6.86 -7.31 -12.55
CA ALA A 46 7.20 -8.70 -12.31
C ALA A 46 5.97 -9.65 -12.30
N GLY A 47 4.77 -9.15 -12.64
CA GLY A 47 3.54 -9.93 -12.74
C GLY A 47 2.82 -10.16 -11.41
N TRP A 48 3.19 -9.46 -10.35
CA TRP A 48 2.51 -9.57 -9.06
C TRP A 48 1.27 -8.68 -9.00
N THR A 49 0.21 -9.20 -8.40
CA THR A 49 -0.93 -8.38 -7.97
C THR A 49 -0.61 -7.72 -6.64
N VAL A 50 -0.55 -6.39 -6.62
CA VAL A 50 -0.28 -5.61 -5.41
C VAL A 50 -1.59 -5.21 -4.74
N VAL A 51 -1.71 -5.54 -3.45
CA VAL A 51 -2.82 -5.12 -2.58
C VAL A 51 -2.23 -4.35 -1.41
N ARG A 52 -2.66 -3.10 -1.23
CA ARG A 52 -2.31 -2.23 -0.10
C ARG A 52 -3.55 -1.91 0.72
N ILE A 53 -3.40 -1.97 2.03
CA ILE A 53 -4.46 -1.73 3.02
C ILE A 53 -3.92 -0.71 4.03
N TRP A 54 -4.67 0.31 4.38
CA TRP A 54 -4.27 1.22 5.44
C TRP A 54 -4.53 0.64 6.83
N GLU A 55 -3.69 0.98 7.80
CA GLU A 55 -3.81 0.50 9.20
C GLU A 55 -5.16 0.87 9.86
N HIS A 56 -5.84 1.90 9.36
CA HIS A 56 -7.11 2.39 9.89
C HIS A 56 -8.33 1.72 9.23
N GLU A 57 -8.12 0.87 8.22
CA GLU A 57 -9.22 0.19 7.56
C GLU A 57 -9.79 -0.92 8.42
N ASP A 58 -11.09 -1.16 8.26
CA ASP A 58 -11.76 -2.28 8.90
C ASP A 58 -11.13 -3.61 8.43
N PRO A 59 -10.72 -4.50 9.36
CA PRO A 59 -10.02 -5.73 9.01
C PRO A 59 -10.87 -6.70 8.17
N ASP A 60 -12.20 -6.71 8.32
CA ASP A 60 -13.06 -7.59 7.53
C ASP A 60 -13.13 -7.09 6.08
N LEU A 61 -13.25 -5.78 5.86
CA LEU A 61 -13.22 -5.17 4.52
C LEU A 61 -11.84 -5.32 3.85
N ALA A 62 -10.77 -5.19 4.62
CA ALA A 62 -9.41 -5.46 4.16
C ALA A 62 -9.25 -6.92 3.71
N THR A 63 -9.71 -7.85 4.53
CA THR A 63 -9.66 -9.29 4.23
C THR A 63 -10.44 -9.62 2.95
N GLN A 64 -11.64 -9.06 2.78
CA GLN A 64 -12.45 -9.28 1.58
C GLN A 64 -11.72 -8.85 0.28
N ARG A 65 -11.00 -7.73 0.30
CA ARG A 65 -10.20 -7.29 -0.87
C ARG A 65 -9.06 -8.25 -1.18
N VAL A 66 -8.39 -8.78 -0.15
CA VAL A 66 -7.30 -9.76 -0.34
C VAL A 66 -7.85 -11.06 -0.92
N VAL A 67 -8.93 -11.58 -0.36
CA VAL A 67 -9.60 -12.80 -0.86
C VAL A 67 -9.99 -12.62 -2.33
N ARG A 68 -10.61 -11.48 -2.67
CA ARG A 68 -10.98 -11.17 -4.04
C ARG A 68 -9.78 -11.18 -4.99
N ALA A 69 -8.69 -10.50 -4.63
CA ALA A 69 -7.48 -10.44 -5.45
C ALA A 69 -6.88 -11.84 -5.69
N LEU A 70 -6.89 -12.71 -4.67
CA LEU A 70 -6.44 -14.09 -4.78
C LEU A 70 -7.33 -14.93 -5.70
N THR A 71 -8.65 -14.77 -5.60
CA THR A 71 -9.61 -15.48 -6.47
C THR A 71 -9.45 -15.06 -7.93
N GLU A 72 -9.30 -13.76 -8.20
CA GLU A 72 -9.10 -13.23 -9.55
C GLU A 72 -7.78 -13.74 -10.17
N ALA A 73 -6.68 -13.73 -9.41
CA ALA A 73 -5.38 -14.22 -9.87
C ALA A 73 -5.37 -15.73 -10.14
N THR A 74 -6.15 -16.51 -9.38
CA THR A 74 -6.25 -17.97 -9.55
C THR A 74 -7.18 -18.35 -10.71
N GLY A 75 -8.24 -17.57 -10.94
CA GLY A 75 -9.19 -17.78 -12.03
C GLY A 75 -8.64 -17.47 -13.43
N SER A 76 -7.54 -16.74 -13.53
CA SER A 76 -6.84 -16.44 -14.80
C SER A 76 -5.86 -17.54 -15.27
N GLY A 77 -5.72 -18.63 -14.52
CA GLY A 77 -4.72 -19.68 -14.77
C GLY A 77 -5.18 -20.90 -15.57
N ASP A 78 -6.41 -20.95 -16.07
CA ASP A 78 -6.93 -22.15 -16.75
C ASP A 78 -7.73 -21.79 -18.02
N CYS A 79 -7.03 -21.52 -19.12
CA CYS A 79 -7.47 -21.71 -20.51
C CYS A 79 -6.36 -21.27 -21.48
N THR A 80 -5.53 -22.23 -21.92
CA THR A 80 -5.12 -22.55 -23.31
C THR A 80 -3.80 -23.32 -23.28
#